data_AF-A0A645E7Z2-F1
#
_entry.id   AF-A0A645E7Z2-F1
#
_cell.length_a   1.000
_cell.length_b   1.000
_cell.length_c   1.000
_cell.angle_alpha   90.00
_cell.angle_beta   90.00
_cell.angle_gamma   90.00
#
_symmetry.space_group_name_H-M   'P 1'
#
loop_
_entity.id
_entity.type
_entity.pdbx_description
1 polymer ?
#
loop_
_entity_poly.entity_id
_entity_poly.type
_entity_poly.pdbx_seq_one_letter_code
_entity_poly.pdbx_strand_id
1 'polypeptide(L)'
;MELLNGQTKNFRTEIIDTFKHSAALPVVIANPSAVSESISLHTCCHHAIYLDMSYNAVHYIQSKDRIHRLGLNPDTKTFYYYVHAENTIDERVYKRILLKEDRMNQAIENELPPILQQSTVTEIIEDLTVNE
;
A
#
# COMPACT_ATOMS: atom_id res chain seq x y z
N MET A 1 2.86 5.13 21.75
CA MET A 1 2.91 5.29 20.28
C MET A 1 4.38 5.37 19.91
N GLU A 2 4.82 4.63 18.90
CA GLU A 2 6.23 4.54 18.49
C GLU A 2 6.41 4.85 17.01
N LEU A 3 7.63 5.23 16.62
CA LEU A 3 8.01 5.61 15.26
C LEU A 3 8.87 4.54 14.58
N LEU A 4 8.49 4.14 13.36
CA LEU A 4 9.28 3.28 12.48
C LEU A 4 9.75 4.06 11.25
N ASN A 5 11.03 4.44 11.24
CA ASN A 5 11.64 5.18 10.14
C ASN A 5 13.12 4.76 9.96
N GLY A 6 13.89 5.49 9.14
CA GLY A 6 15.30 5.19 8.90
C GLY A 6 16.21 5.31 10.13
N GLN A 7 15.80 6.07 11.15
CA GLN A 7 16.58 6.28 12.38
C GLN A 7 16.36 5.19 13.43
N THR A 8 15.26 4.45 13.36
CA THR A 8 14.93 3.42 14.34
C THR A 8 15.47 2.03 14.01
N LYS A 9 16.42 1.94 13.06
CA LYS A 9 16.97 0.66 12.57
C LYS A 9 17.48 -0.26 13.69
N ASN A 10 18.10 0.29 14.73
CA ASN A 10 18.68 -0.48 15.84
C ASN A 10 17.65 -1.04 16.82
N PHE A 11 16.46 -0.44 16.92
CA PHE A 11 15.41 -0.79 17.89
C PHE A 11 14.12 -1.25 17.21
N ARG A 12 14.09 -1.29 15.87
CA ARG A 12 12.90 -1.64 15.08
C ARG A 12 12.27 -2.95 15.54
N THR A 13 13.09 -3.98 15.79
CA THR A 13 12.60 -5.29 16.20
C THR A 13 11.87 -5.23 17.54
N GLU A 14 12.39 -4.47 18.51
CA GLU A 14 11.78 -4.29 19.83
C GLU A 14 10.44 -3.55 19.75
N ILE A 15 10.36 -2.50 18.93
CA ILE A 15 9.12 -1.77 18.69
C ILE A 15 8.06 -2.70 18.09
N ILE A 16 8.44 -3.53 17.12
CA ILE A 16 7.52 -4.44 16.44
C ILE A 16 7.08 -5.58 17.34
N ASP A 17 8.00 -6.12 18.14
CA ASP A 17 7.68 -7.17 19.11
C ASP A 17 6.71 -6.64 20.17
N THR A 18 6.98 -5.44 20.68
CA THR A 18 6.08 -4.75 21.62
C THR A 18 4.71 -4.50 20.98
N PHE A 19 4.66 -4.04 19.73
CA PHE A 19 3.41 -3.82 19.00
C PHE A 19 2.61 -5.10 18.79
N LYS A 20 3.27 -6.25 18.59
CA LYS A 20 2.61 -7.54 18.40
C LYS A 20 2.04 -8.13 19.69
N HIS A 21 2.73 -7.92 20.81
CA HIS A 21 2.50 -8.69 22.03
C HIS A 21 2.02 -7.85 23.21
N SER A 22 2.05 -6.51 23.13
CA SER A 22 1.72 -5.62 24.23
C SER A 22 0.59 -4.64 23.88
N ALA A 23 -0.46 -4.65 24.69
CA ALA A 23 -1.53 -3.64 24.62
C ALA A 23 -1.04 -2.22 25.00
N ALA A 24 0.16 -2.09 25.58
CA ALA A 24 0.74 -0.79 25.90
C ALA A 24 1.17 0.02 24.66
N LEU A 25 1.35 -0.65 23.51
CA LEU A 25 1.68 -0.01 22.24
C LEU A 25 0.62 -0.32 21.18
N PRO A 26 -0.55 0.36 21.22
CA PRO A 26 -1.64 0.11 20.27
C PRO A 26 -1.44 0.78 18.90
N VAL A 27 -0.49 1.71 18.78
CA VAL A 27 -0.28 2.52 17.57
C VAL A 27 1.19 2.65 17.24
N VAL A 28 1.52 2.41 15.98
CA VAL A 28 2.83 2.64 15.38
C VAL A 28 2.67 3.56 14.18
N ILE A 29 3.50 4.61 14.11
CA ILE A 29 3.60 5.49 12.96
C ILE A 29 4.82 5.06 12.16
N ALA A 30 4.64 4.78 10.88
CA ALA A 30 5.72 4.29 10.04
C ALA A 30 5.75 5.00 8.69
N ASN A 31 6.95 5.20 8.14
CA ASN A 31 7.04 5.50 6.72
C ASN A 31 6.83 4.20 5.92
N PRO A 32 6.22 4.26 4.72
CA PRO A 32 5.96 3.06 3.92
C PRO A 32 7.21 2.20 3.68
N SER A 33 8.39 2.83 3.51
CA SER A 33 9.64 2.11 3.28
C SER A 33 10.18 1.35 4.50
N ALA A 34 9.98 1.82 5.74
CA ALA A 34 10.36 1.02 6.92
C ALA A 34 9.44 -0.17 7.15
N VAL A 35 8.20 -0.10 6.65
CA VAL A 35 7.24 -1.21 6.71
C VAL A 35 7.56 -2.27 5.65
N SER A 36 8.11 -1.88 4.50
CA SER A 36 8.50 -2.81 3.43
C SER A 36 9.61 -3.80 3.81
N GLU A 37 10.45 -3.48 4.80
CA GLU A 37 11.62 -4.29 5.17
C GLU A 37 11.25 -5.43 6.14
N SER A 38 10.87 -6.60 5.60
CA SER A 38 10.81 -7.91 6.27
C SER A 38 10.07 -7.99 7.62
N ILE A 39 9.02 -7.20 7.80
CA ILE A 39 8.16 -7.30 8.98
C ILE A 39 6.83 -7.96 8.62
N SER A 40 6.15 -8.53 9.60
CA SER A 40 4.88 -9.24 9.39
C SER A 40 3.91 -8.77 10.46
N LEU A 41 2.87 -8.05 10.05
CA LEU A 41 1.90 -7.42 10.94
C LEU A 41 0.49 -8.00 10.76
N HIS A 42 0.27 -8.85 9.77
CA HIS A 42 -1.05 -9.35 9.40
C HIS A 42 -1.83 -10.00 10.55
N THR A 43 -1.15 -10.63 11.52
CA THR A 43 -1.80 -11.29 12.66
C THR A 43 -2.23 -10.35 13.78
N CYS A 44 -1.73 -9.11 13.83
CA CYS A 44 -1.94 -8.19 14.95
C CYS A 44 -2.46 -6.81 14.52
N CYS A 45 -2.34 -6.46 13.24
CA CYS A 45 -2.76 -5.18 12.69
C CYS A 45 -3.89 -5.39 11.70
N HIS A 46 -5.04 -4.78 11.99
CA HIS A 46 -6.23 -4.83 11.14
C HIS A 46 -6.76 -3.44 10.78
N HIS A 47 -6.06 -2.38 11.18
CA HIS A 47 -6.41 -1.00 10.84
C HIS A 47 -5.16 -0.29 10.36
N ALA A 48 -5.19 0.22 9.13
CA ALA A 48 -4.10 0.99 8.55
C ALA A 48 -4.62 2.35 8.10
N ILE A 49 -3.92 3.41 8.49
CA ILE A 49 -4.27 4.79 8.14
C ILE A 49 -3.12 5.36 7.31
N TYR A 50 -3.40 5.68 6.04
CA TYR A 50 -2.47 6.36 5.14
C TYR A 50 -2.74 7.86 5.21
N LEU A 51 -1.81 8.60 5.82
CA LEU A 51 -1.86 10.06 5.93
C LEU A 51 -1.24 10.79 4.74
N ASP A 52 -0.31 10.13 4.05
CA ASP A 52 0.36 10.65 2.87
C ASP A 52 0.63 9.48 1.91
N MET A 53 0.46 9.76 0.62
CA MET A 53 0.67 8.81 -0.47
C MET A 53 1.58 9.44 -1.52
N SER A 54 2.53 8.66 -2.02
CA SER A 54 3.44 9.07 -3.09
C SER A 54 3.13 8.28 -4.36
N TYR A 55 3.46 8.79 -5.55
CA TYR A 55 3.22 8.05 -6.82
C TYR A 55 3.91 6.67 -6.94
N ASN A 56 4.72 6.26 -5.95
CA ASN A 56 5.35 4.95 -5.88
C ASN A 56 4.40 3.87 -5.34
N ALA A 57 3.74 3.16 -6.26
CA ALA A 57 2.81 2.07 -5.92
C ALA A 57 3.49 0.86 -5.25
N VAL A 58 4.78 0.62 -5.52
CA VAL A 58 5.51 -0.53 -4.96
C VAL A 58 5.57 -0.44 -3.44
N HIS A 59 5.88 0.73 -2.90
CA HIS A 59 5.96 0.91 -1.44
C HIS A 59 4.59 0.76 -0.77
N TYR A 60 3.54 1.24 -1.43
CA TYR A 60 2.17 1.12 -0.96
C TYR A 60 1.71 -0.35 -0.91
N ILE A 61 1.87 -1.08 -2.02
CA ILE A 61 1.50 -2.51 -2.12
C ILE A 61 2.30 -3.34 -1.12
N GLN A 62 3.63 -3.13 -1.04
CA GLN A 62 4.47 -3.84 -0.08
C GLN A 62 4.06 -3.58 1.37
N SER A 63 3.66 -2.35 1.71
CA SER A 63 3.14 -2.00 3.03
C SER A 63 1.81 -2.71 3.31
N LYS A 64 0.89 -2.70 2.33
CA LYS A 64 -0.40 -3.39 2.40
C LYS A 64 -0.24 -4.90 2.63
N ASP A 65 0.69 -5.54 1.92
CA ASP A 65 1.03 -6.97 2.05
C ASP A 65 1.53 -7.37 3.44
N ARG A 66 2.09 -6.41 4.21
CA ARG A 66 2.49 -6.69 5.61
C ARG A 66 1.30 -6.88 6.53
N ILE A 67 0.15 -6.31 6.18
CA ILE A 67 -1.08 -6.24 6.99
C ILE A 67 -2.15 -7.20 6.45
N HIS A 68 -2.26 -7.34 5.13
CA HIS A 68 -3.22 -8.24 4.48
C HIS A 68 -2.45 -9.32 3.73
N ARG A 69 -2.28 -10.46 4.41
CA ARG A 69 -1.57 -11.63 3.89
C ARG A 69 -2.46 -12.86 3.93
N LEU A 70 -2.21 -13.81 3.02
CA LEU A 70 -2.82 -15.14 3.02
C LEU A 70 -2.58 -15.85 4.37
N GLY A 71 -3.63 -16.45 4.93
CA GLY A 71 -3.57 -17.18 6.22
C GLY A 71 -4.32 -16.53 7.39
N LEU A 72 -5.02 -15.41 7.15
CA LEU A 72 -5.95 -14.85 8.14
C LEU A 72 -7.21 -15.70 8.26
N ASN A 73 -7.82 -15.68 9.45
CA ASN A 73 -9.13 -16.29 9.65
C ASN A 73 -10.13 -15.63 8.67
N PRO A 74 -11.02 -16.39 8.01
CA PRO A 74 -12.03 -15.84 7.10
C PRO A 74 -12.87 -14.69 7.69
N ASP A 75 -13.06 -14.66 9.01
CA ASP A 75 -13.82 -13.62 9.70
C ASP A 75 -12.99 -12.36 10.02
N THR A 76 -11.66 -12.42 9.86
CA THR A 76 -10.77 -11.28 10.11
C THR A 76 -10.90 -10.24 9.01
N LYS A 77 -11.35 -9.04 9.37
CA LYS A 77 -11.45 -7.89 8.47
C LYS A 77 -10.32 -6.93 8.73
N THR A 78 -9.64 -6.51 7.66
CA THR A 78 -8.64 -5.45 7.69
C THR A 78 -9.20 -4.20 7.01
N PHE A 79 -9.09 -3.05 7.69
CA PHE A 79 -9.60 -1.76 7.24
C PHE A 79 -8.45 -0.84 6.84
N TYR A 80 -8.61 -0.21 5.69
CA TYR A 80 -7.67 0.75 5.12
C TYR A 80 -8.35 2.11 5.02
N TYR A 81 -7.78 3.10 5.68
CA TYR A 81 -8.27 4.48 5.68
C TYR A 81 -7.27 5.35 4.93
N TYR A 82 -7.77 6.17 4.00
CA TYR A 82 -6.96 7.08 3.21
C TYR A 82 -7.38 8.50 3.54
N VAL A 83 -6.46 9.26 4.11
CA VAL A 83 -6.66 10.68 4.37
C VAL A 83 -5.99 11.44 3.24
N HIS A 84 -6.77 12.20 2.48
CA HIS A 84 -6.28 13.04 1.42
C HIS A 84 -7.11 14.33 1.37
N ALA A 85 -6.50 15.44 0.98
CA ALA A 85 -7.25 16.68 0.82
C ALA A 85 -8.10 16.65 -0.47
N GLU A 86 -9.26 17.30 -0.42
CA GLU A 86 -10.14 17.48 -1.58
C GLU A 86 -9.64 18.61 -2.48
N ASN A 87 -9.85 18.48 -3.78
CA ASN A 87 -9.44 19.45 -4.79
C ASN A 87 -7.92 19.75 -4.80
N THR A 88 -7.11 18.80 -4.33
CA THR A 88 -5.64 18.90 -4.35
C THR A 88 -5.00 17.84 -5.24
N ILE A 89 -3.66 17.86 -5.31
CA ILE A 89 -2.88 16.82 -5.97
C ILE A 89 -3.09 15.44 -5.33
N ASP A 90 -3.51 15.38 -4.06
CA ASP A 90 -3.61 14.13 -3.30
C ASP A 90 -4.66 13.20 -3.92
N GLU A 91 -5.79 13.73 -4.40
CA GLU A 91 -6.80 12.93 -5.12
C GLU A 91 -6.23 12.26 -6.38
N ARG A 92 -5.39 13.00 -7.12
CA ARG A 92 -4.74 12.48 -8.33
C ARG A 92 -3.75 11.39 -7.95
N VAL A 93 -2.98 11.58 -6.88
CA VAL A 93 -2.05 10.56 -6.38
C VAL A 93 -2.81 9.30 -5.98
N TYR A 94 -3.86 9.44 -5.16
CA TYR A 94 -4.71 8.34 -4.70
C TYR A 94 -5.27 7.53 -5.87
N LYS A 95 -5.94 8.19 -6.82
CA LYS A 95 -6.50 7.55 -8.04
C LYS A 95 -5.42 6.82 -8.84
N ARG A 96 -4.24 7.44 -9.02
CA ARG A 96 -3.14 6.85 -9.79
C ARG A 96 -2.49 5.66 -9.09
N ILE A 97 -2.40 5.65 -7.77
CA ILE A 97 -1.88 4.48 -7.04
C ILE A 97 -2.85 3.32 -7.14
N LEU A 98 -4.14 3.53 -6.91
CA LEU A 98 -5.12 2.45 -7.02
C LEU A 98 -5.15 1.84 -8.42
N LEU A 99 -5.05 2.67 -9.46
CA LEU A 99 -4.93 2.18 -10.84
C LEU A 99 -3.64 1.35 -11.06
N LYS A 100 -2.52 1.73 -10.44
CA LYS A 100 -1.27 0.97 -10.53
C LYS A 100 -1.36 -0.36 -9.79
N GLU A 101 -1.99 -0.38 -8.61
CA GLU A 101 -2.26 -1.60 -7.84
C GLU A 101 -3.12 -2.58 -8.66
N ASP A 102 -4.24 -2.09 -9.20
CA ASP A 102 -5.15 -2.89 -10.04
C ASP A 102 -4.42 -3.48 -11.26
N ARG A 103 -3.65 -2.67 -11.99
CA ARG A 103 -2.84 -3.15 -13.13
C ARG A 103 -1.80 -4.20 -12.74
N MET A 104 -1.19 -4.05 -11.57
CA MET A 104 -0.21 -5.04 -11.07
C MET A 104 -0.92 -6.35 -10.71
N ASN A 105 -2.06 -6.29 -10.04
CA ASN A 105 -2.84 -7.49 -9.71
C ASN A 105 -3.34 -8.19 -10.99
N GLN A 106 -3.87 -7.44 -11.95
CA GLN A 106 -4.27 -7.97 -13.25
C GLN A 106 -3.11 -8.62 -14.02
N ALA A 107 -1.90 -8.06 -13.93
CA ALA A 107 -0.71 -8.64 -14.58
C ALA A 107 -0.18 -9.89 -13.86
N ILE A 108 -0.53 -10.09 -12.59
CA ILE A 108 -0.24 -11.34 -11.86
C ILE A 108 -1.27 -12.41 -12.22
N GLU A 109 -2.54 -12.01 -12.35
CA GLU A 109 -3.66 -12.92 -12.69
C GLU A 109 -3.68 -13.29 -14.18
N ASN A 110 -3.23 -12.39 -15.07
CA ASN A 110 -3.17 -12.61 -16.51
C ASN A 110 -1.71 -12.71 -16.98
N GLU A 111 -1.42 -13.58 -17.95
CA GLU A 111 -0.05 -13.83 -18.44
C GLU A 111 0.63 -12.61 -19.09
N LEU A 112 -0.13 -11.57 -19.46
CA LEU A 112 0.37 -10.35 -20.11
C LEU A 112 -0.23 -9.08 -19.48
N PRO A 113 0.61 -8.13 -19.00
CA PRO A 113 0.11 -6.85 -18.51
C PRO A 113 -0.66 -6.09 -19.61
N PRO A 114 -1.75 -5.35 -19.27
CA PRO A 114 -2.63 -4.71 -20.25
C PRO A 114 -1.90 -3.86 -21.30
N ILE A 115 -0.81 -3.18 -20.94
CA ILE A 115 -0.02 -2.36 -21.88
C ILE A 115 0.65 -3.17 -23.02
N LEU A 116 0.83 -4.47 -22.83
CA LEU A 116 1.33 -5.40 -23.85
C LEU A 116 0.18 -6.08 -24.61
N GLN A 117 -1.07 -5.82 -24.22
CA GLN A 117 -2.26 -6.29 -24.92
C GLN A 117 -2.60 -5.27 -26.01
N GLN A 118 -2.90 -5.78 -27.20
CA GLN A 118 -3.08 -4.99 -28.41
C GLN A 118 -4.24 -3.98 -28.29
N SER A 119 -5.25 -4.28 -27.46
CA SER A 119 -6.40 -3.42 -27.15
C SER A 119 -6.03 -2.14 -26.39
N THR A 120 -5.12 -2.21 -25.42
CA THR A 120 -4.74 -1.04 -24.60
C THR A 120 -3.85 -0.05 -25.37
N VAL A 121 -3.06 -0.55 -26.34
CA VAL A 121 -2.30 0.32 -27.25
C VAL A 121 -3.25 1.17 -28.09
N THR A 122 -4.37 0.60 -28.54
CA THR A 122 -5.39 1.32 -29.30
C THR A 122 -6.07 2.41 -28.46
N GLU A 123 -6.47 2.11 -27.23
CA GLU A 123 -7.07 3.10 -26.32
C GLU A 123 -6.12 4.26 -25.99
N ILE A 124 -4.82 3.98 -25.80
CA ILE A 124 -3.81 5.04 -25.56
C ILE A 124 -3.62 5.92 -26.80
N ILE A 125 -3.63 5.33 -28.00
CA ILE A 125 -3.52 6.09 -29.25
C ILE A 125 -4.78 6.97 -29.43
N GLU A 126 -5.97 6.44 -29.15
CA GLU A 126 -7.22 7.21 -29.21
C GLU A 126 -7.19 8.41 -28.24
N ASP A 127 -6.81 8.20 -26.98
CA ASP A 127 -6.67 9.28 -25.99
C ASP A 127 -5.65 10.38 -26.40
N LEU A 128 -4.63 10.02 -27.18
CA LEU A 128 -3.63 10.95 -27.71
C LEU A 128 -4.13 11.71 -28.94
N THR A 129 -5.05 11.12 -29.73
CA THR A 129 -5.59 11.72 -30.96
C THR A 129 -6.85 12.59 -30.74
N VAL A 130 -7.53 12.45 -29.60
CA VAL A 130 -8.78 13.19 -29.29
C VAL A 130 -8.51 14.58 -28.70
N ASN A 131 -7.25 14.98 -28.49
CA ASN A 131 -6.87 16.31 -28.00
C ASN A 131 -6.40 17.29 -29.10
N GLU A 132 -6.81 17.09 -30.36
CA GLU A 132 -6.76 18.12 -31.43
C GLU A 132 -8.16 18.67 -31.74
#